data_AF-G7LTM5-F1
#
_entry.id   AF-G7LTM5-F1
#
_cell.length_a   1.000
_cell.length_b   1.000
_cell.length_c   1.000
_cell.angle_alpha   90.00
_cell.angle_beta   90.00
_cell.angle_gamma   90.00
#
_symmetry.space_group_name_H-M   'P 1'
#
loop_
_entity.id
_entity.type
_entity.pdbx_description
1 polymer ?
#
loop_
_entity_poly.entity_id
_entity_poly.type
_entity_poly.pdbx_seq_one_letter_code
_entity_poly.pdbx_strand_id
1 'polypeptide(L)'
;MAKVEKRLEVDEVTARKQRNNDYQNRRKKRLEELGEHKISIRLDSASYEKLADLCESLGHRRPKSQMRNLIESYSSALVYLLRIEKIQQLYEPQSQASKELYYLYKTVDHLKNDIGLSDSQIIKSLKKRDVRTPLAIFLGNEGRNWKKTHIKRLLNNDLILRWLSILDEDE
;
A
#
# COMPACT_ATOMS: atom_id res chain seq x y z
N MET A 1 -4.81 55.95 7.93
CA MET A 1 -5.54 54.67 8.04
C MET A 1 -5.47 53.88 6.72
N ALA A 2 -5.85 54.46 5.57
CA ALA A 2 -5.81 53.81 4.25
C ALA A 2 -4.46 53.21 3.78
N LYS A 3 -3.33 53.73 4.25
CA LYS A 3 -1.97 53.25 3.88
C LYS A 3 -1.56 51.96 4.62
N VAL A 4 -2.17 51.69 5.77
CA VAL A 4 -1.92 50.51 6.61
C VAL A 4 -2.80 49.34 6.14
N GLU A 5 -4.06 49.61 5.80
CA GLU A 5 -4.98 48.63 5.20
C GLU A 5 -4.45 48.09 3.86
N LYS A 6 -3.96 48.97 2.96
CA LYS A 6 -3.31 48.54 1.71
C LYS A 6 -2.06 47.68 1.91
N ARG A 7 -1.29 47.90 2.98
CA ARG A 7 -0.09 47.09 3.29
C ARG A 7 -0.49 45.71 3.81
N LEU A 8 -1.53 45.63 4.66
CA LEU A 8 -2.07 44.36 5.15
C LEU A 8 -2.67 43.51 4.01
N GLU A 9 -3.36 44.11 3.04
CA GLU A 9 -3.83 43.41 1.84
C GLU A 9 -2.68 42.88 0.97
N VAL A 10 -1.63 43.67 0.77
CA VAL A 10 -0.46 43.27 -0.03
C VAL A 10 0.30 42.13 0.66
N ASP A 11 0.46 42.19 1.99
CA ASP A 11 1.11 41.15 2.80
C ASP A 11 0.29 39.85 2.86
N GLU A 12 -1.04 39.93 2.88
CA GLU A 12 -1.89 38.74 2.73
C GLU A 12 -1.76 38.10 1.35
N VAL A 13 -1.69 38.90 0.28
CA VAL A 13 -1.57 38.39 -1.09
C VAL A 13 -0.21 37.73 -1.32
N THR A 14 0.89 38.30 -0.81
CA THR A 14 2.22 37.68 -0.85
C THR A 14 2.26 36.42 0.01
N ALA A 15 1.68 36.42 1.22
CA ALA A 15 1.60 35.22 2.05
C ALA A 15 0.80 34.08 1.37
N ARG A 16 -0.30 34.40 0.67
CA ARG A 16 -1.07 33.42 -0.12
C ARG A 16 -0.26 32.86 -1.29
N LYS A 17 0.48 33.70 -2.01
CA LYS A 17 1.38 33.27 -3.09
C LYS A 17 2.49 32.35 -2.58
N GLN A 18 3.11 32.70 -1.45
CA GLN A 18 4.16 31.90 -0.82
C GLN A 18 3.65 30.51 -0.45
N ARG A 19 2.48 30.42 0.24
CA ARG A 19 1.87 29.14 0.60
C ARG A 19 1.53 28.26 -0.61
N ASN A 20 1.07 28.87 -1.70
CA ASN A 20 0.80 28.15 -2.94
C ASN A 20 2.09 27.61 -3.58
N ASN A 21 3.16 28.41 -3.63
CA ASN A 21 4.46 27.96 -4.13
C ASN A 21 5.04 26.84 -3.26
N ASP A 22 4.99 26.97 -1.93
CA ASP A 22 5.45 25.94 -1.01
C ASP A 22 4.66 24.64 -1.14
N TYR A 23 3.37 24.74 -1.42
CA TYR A 23 2.54 23.58 -1.71
C TYR A 23 2.91 22.93 -3.05
N GLN A 24 3.06 23.72 -4.12
CA GLN A 24 3.45 23.22 -5.45
C GLN A 24 4.83 22.56 -5.42
N ASN A 25 5.80 23.15 -4.71
CA ASN A 25 7.14 22.58 -4.53
C ASN A 25 7.10 21.26 -3.76
N ARG A 26 6.34 21.19 -2.65
CA ARG A 26 6.14 19.95 -1.91
C ARG A 26 5.44 18.87 -2.72
N ARG A 27 4.48 19.26 -3.56
CA ARG A 27 3.79 18.35 -4.49
C ARG A 27 4.74 17.84 -5.56
N LYS A 28 5.54 18.71 -6.17
CA LYS A 28 6.51 18.34 -7.20
C LYS A 28 7.52 17.32 -6.66
N LYS A 29 8.08 17.58 -5.47
CA LYS A 29 8.99 16.65 -4.80
C LYS A 29 8.34 15.29 -4.51
N ARG A 30 7.09 15.27 -4.04
CA ARG A 30 6.34 14.01 -3.84
C ARG A 30 6.04 13.27 -5.14
N LEU A 31 5.77 13.98 -6.22
CA LEU A 31 5.56 13.37 -7.54
C LEU A 31 6.86 12.76 -8.08
N GLU A 32 8.00 13.43 -7.88
CA GLU A 32 9.32 12.87 -8.20
C GLU A 32 9.60 11.58 -7.40
N GLU A 33 9.20 11.53 -6.12
CA GLU A 33 9.28 10.32 -5.28
C GLU A 33 8.34 9.19 -5.74
N LEU A 34 7.24 9.50 -6.43
CA LEU A 34 6.26 8.52 -6.92
C LEU A 34 6.64 7.90 -8.27
N GLY A 35 7.55 8.52 -9.03
CA GLY A 35 8.10 8.00 -10.28
C GLY A 35 7.94 8.91 -11.49
N GLU A 36 8.74 8.66 -12.53
CA GLU A 36 8.83 9.51 -13.73
C GLU A 36 7.72 9.26 -14.75
N HIS A 37 7.18 8.03 -14.80
CA HIS A 37 6.23 7.62 -15.83
C HIS A 37 4.79 7.95 -15.45
N LYS A 38 4.10 8.71 -16.31
CA LYS A 38 2.69 9.10 -16.13
C LYS A 38 1.77 8.29 -17.04
N ILE A 39 0.74 7.71 -16.45
CA ILE A 39 -0.38 7.06 -17.16
C ILE A 39 -1.62 7.96 -17.05
N SER A 40 -2.39 8.10 -18.12
CA SER A 40 -3.68 8.80 -18.13
C SER A 40 -4.76 7.87 -18.68
N ILE A 41 -5.78 7.55 -17.87
CA ILE A 41 -6.89 6.66 -18.25
C ILE A 41 -8.24 7.30 -17.90
N ARG A 42 -9.28 6.94 -18.64
CA ARG A 42 -10.68 7.22 -18.27
C ARG A 42 -11.31 5.94 -17.77
N LEU A 43 -11.98 6.01 -16.63
CA LEU A 43 -12.70 4.89 -16.03
C LEU A 43 -14.20 5.11 -16.18
N ASP A 44 -14.96 4.05 -16.42
CA ASP A 44 -16.40 4.07 -16.21
C ASP A 44 -16.71 4.12 -14.70
N SER A 45 -17.98 4.34 -14.35
CA SER A 45 -18.41 4.46 -12.95
C SER A 45 -18.09 3.21 -12.13
N ALA A 46 -18.33 2.02 -12.68
CA ALA A 46 -18.10 0.77 -11.95
C ALA A 46 -16.61 0.54 -11.64
N SER A 47 -15.72 0.82 -12.60
CA SER A 47 -14.28 0.69 -12.44
C SER A 47 -13.71 1.76 -11.51
N TYR A 48 -14.28 2.97 -11.55
CA TYR A 48 -13.93 4.03 -10.60
C TYR A 48 -14.28 3.63 -9.17
N GLU A 49 -15.48 3.10 -8.91
CA GLU A 49 -15.87 2.66 -7.57
C GLU A 49 -14.94 1.55 -7.06
N LYS A 50 -14.59 0.56 -7.90
CA LYS A 50 -13.63 -0.49 -7.54
C LYS A 50 -12.25 0.07 -7.18
N LEU A 51 -11.74 1.03 -7.95
CA LEU A 51 -10.46 1.67 -7.67
C LEU A 51 -10.53 2.50 -6.38
N ALA A 52 -11.65 3.19 -6.15
CA ALA A 52 -11.86 3.98 -4.96
C ALA A 52 -11.94 3.11 -3.69
N ASP A 53 -12.65 1.98 -3.76
CA ASP A 53 -12.71 0.97 -2.69
C ASP A 53 -11.32 0.39 -2.41
N LEU A 54 -10.54 0.10 -3.46
CA LEU A 54 -9.16 -0.34 -3.31
C LEU A 54 -8.32 0.72 -2.58
N CYS A 55 -8.37 1.99 -3.00
CA CYS A 55 -7.66 3.06 -2.32
C CYS A 55 -8.02 3.13 -0.82
N GLU A 56 -9.31 3.00 -0.47
CA GLU A 56 -9.76 2.99 0.93
C GLU A 56 -9.24 1.79 1.71
N SER A 57 -9.26 0.61 1.10
CA SER A 57 -8.73 -0.61 1.72
C SER A 57 -7.23 -0.51 2.03
N LEU A 58 -6.48 0.24 1.21
CA LEU A 58 -5.06 0.54 1.41
C LEU A 58 -4.82 1.64 2.45
N GLY A 59 -5.87 2.22 3.05
CA GLY A 59 -5.80 3.29 4.05
C GLY A 59 -5.76 4.70 3.49
N HIS A 60 -5.96 4.87 2.18
CA HIS A 60 -6.09 6.20 1.56
C HIS A 60 -7.53 6.70 1.65
N ARG A 61 -7.71 8.02 1.53
CA ARG A 61 -9.06 8.58 1.46
C ARG A 61 -9.69 8.24 0.12
N ARG A 62 -11.02 8.03 0.10
CA ARG A 62 -11.78 7.87 -1.15
C ARG A 62 -11.40 8.99 -2.14
N PRO A 63 -10.87 8.64 -3.32
CA PRO A 63 -10.44 9.62 -4.29
C PRO A 63 -11.66 10.33 -4.91
N LYS A 64 -11.96 11.57 -4.53
CA LYS A 64 -13.06 12.36 -5.15
C LYS A 64 -12.54 13.31 -6.23
N SER A 65 -13.38 13.60 -7.22
CA SER A 65 -13.08 14.61 -8.24
C SER A 65 -12.59 15.91 -7.59
N GLN A 66 -11.54 16.52 -8.18
CA GLN A 66 -10.89 17.75 -7.70
C GLN A 66 -10.13 17.65 -6.36
N MET A 67 -9.99 16.46 -5.77
CA MET A 67 -9.14 16.31 -4.59
C MET A 67 -7.65 16.46 -4.92
N ARG A 68 -6.95 17.15 -4.01
CA ARG A 68 -5.52 17.46 -4.18
C ARG A 68 -4.63 16.22 -4.21
N ASN A 69 -4.97 15.18 -3.44
CA ASN A 69 -4.19 13.94 -3.28
C ASN A 69 -4.61 12.81 -4.25
N LEU A 70 -5.45 13.11 -5.24
CA LEU A 70 -6.01 12.11 -6.15
C LEU A 70 -4.94 11.26 -6.85
N ILE A 71 -3.91 11.93 -7.38
CA ILE A 71 -2.79 11.27 -8.07
C ILE A 71 -2.03 10.37 -7.10
N GLU A 72 -1.74 10.86 -5.89
CA GLU A 72 -1.02 10.09 -4.87
C GLU A 72 -1.77 8.79 -4.53
N SER A 73 -3.10 8.87 -4.28
CA SER A 73 -3.91 7.71 -3.93
C SER A 73 -4.02 6.68 -5.06
N TYR A 74 -4.16 7.12 -6.31
CA TYR A 74 -4.18 6.20 -7.46
C TYR A 74 -2.82 5.58 -7.74
N SER A 75 -1.74 6.36 -7.62
CA SER A 75 -0.38 5.84 -7.78
C SER A 75 -0.08 4.75 -6.76
N SER A 76 -0.45 4.95 -5.48
CA SER A 76 -0.27 3.92 -4.44
C SER A 76 -1.06 2.65 -4.74
N ALA A 77 -2.32 2.77 -5.18
CA ALA A 77 -3.14 1.61 -5.56
C ALA A 77 -2.55 0.86 -6.77
N LEU A 78 -2.04 1.58 -7.77
CA LEU A 78 -1.41 0.97 -8.94
C LEU A 78 -0.12 0.22 -8.57
N VAL A 79 0.73 0.82 -7.74
CA VAL A 79 1.97 0.18 -7.25
C VAL A 79 1.65 -1.09 -6.46
N TYR A 80 0.62 -1.07 -5.61
CA TYR A 80 0.14 -2.26 -4.92
C TYR A 80 -0.29 -3.36 -5.90
N LEU A 81 -1.15 -3.03 -6.86
CA LEU A 81 -1.63 -4.00 -7.86
C LEU A 81 -0.48 -4.62 -8.65
N LEU A 82 0.48 -3.82 -9.11
CA LEU A 82 1.65 -4.32 -9.85
C LEU A 82 2.49 -5.30 -9.01
N ARG A 83 2.64 -5.05 -7.71
CA ARG A 83 3.42 -5.92 -6.83
C ARG A 83 2.73 -7.26 -6.60
N ILE A 84 1.42 -7.24 -6.39
CA ILE A 84 0.62 -8.45 -6.20
C ILE A 84 0.56 -9.28 -7.49
N GLU A 85 0.33 -8.61 -8.62
CA GLU A 85 0.27 -9.24 -9.94
C GLU A 85 1.57 -9.96 -10.28
N LYS A 86 2.72 -9.37 -9.93
CA LYS A 86 4.02 -10.00 -10.17
C LYS A 86 4.15 -11.38 -9.52
N ILE A 87 3.64 -11.58 -8.30
CA ILE A 87 3.68 -12.92 -7.69
C ILE A 87 2.63 -13.83 -8.29
N GLN A 88 1.43 -13.32 -8.58
CA GLN A 88 0.38 -14.13 -9.22
C GLN A 88 0.82 -14.68 -10.59
N GLN A 89 1.58 -13.90 -11.36
CA GLN A 89 2.19 -14.35 -12.62
C GLN A 89 3.22 -15.47 -12.44
N LEU A 90 3.89 -15.52 -11.28
CA LEU A 90 4.88 -16.55 -10.97
C LEU A 90 4.24 -17.80 -10.39
N TYR A 91 3.08 -17.66 -9.73
CA TYR A 91 2.46 -18.76 -9.01
C TYR A 91 0.97 -18.52 -8.71
N GLU A 92 0.15 -19.54 -8.96
CA GLU A 92 -1.27 -19.55 -8.64
C GLU A 92 -1.59 -20.68 -7.63
N PRO A 93 -1.91 -20.36 -6.36
CA PRO A 93 -2.11 -21.35 -5.31
C PRO A 93 -3.38 -22.18 -5.48
N GLN A 94 -3.24 -23.51 -5.39
CA GLN A 94 -4.31 -24.49 -5.58
C GLN A 94 -4.85 -25.05 -4.26
N SER A 95 -3.97 -25.49 -3.37
CA SER A 95 -4.30 -26.08 -2.07
C SER A 95 -4.84 -25.07 -1.09
N GLN A 96 -5.57 -25.56 -0.08
CA GLN A 96 -6.08 -24.66 0.96
C GLN A 96 -4.93 -24.05 1.77
N ALA A 97 -3.87 -24.83 2.02
CA ALA A 97 -2.69 -24.37 2.74
C ALA A 97 -1.88 -23.32 1.95
N SER A 98 -1.69 -23.53 0.64
CA SER A 98 -0.99 -22.56 -0.21
C SER A 98 -1.78 -21.27 -0.36
N LYS A 99 -3.12 -21.35 -0.48
CA LYS A 99 -4.00 -20.16 -0.48
C LYS A 99 -3.88 -19.36 0.81
N GLU A 100 -3.87 -20.02 1.96
CA GLU A 100 -3.71 -19.34 3.26
C GLU A 100 -2.33 -18.70 3.39
N LEU A 101 -1.26 -19.42 3.02
CA LEU A 101 0.10 -18.89 3.08
C LEU A 101 0.28 -17.70 2.13
N TYR A 102 -0.27 -17.79 0.92
CA TYR A 102 -0.24 -16.71 -0.05
C TYR A 102 -1.01 -15.48 0.44
N TYR A 103 -2.19 -15.66 1.02
CA TYR A 103 -2.94 -14.56 1.63
C TYR A 103 -2.16 -13.89 2.77
N LEU A 104 -1.48 -14.68 3.60
CA LEU A 104 -0.61 -14.16 4.66
C LEU A 104 0.55 -13.34 4.11
N TYR A 105 1.19 -13.81 3.04
CA TYR A 105 2.21 -13.05 2.31
C TYR A 105 1.67 -11.70 1.85
N LYS A 106 0.53 -11.68 1.13
CA LYS A 106 -0.08 -10.43 0.62
C LYS A 106 -0.39 -9.46 1.75
N THR A 107 -0.88 -9.97 2.87
CA THR A 107 -1.20 -9.17 4.06
C THR A 107 0.05 -8.52 4.65
N VAL A 108 1.13 -9.29 4.81
CA VAL A 108 2.39 -8.78 5.39
C VAL A 108 3.09 -7.81 4.44
N ASP A 109 3.10 -8.11 3.13
CA ASP A 109 3.62 -7.20 2.10
C ASP A 109 2.88 -5.86 2.13
N HIS A 110 1.55 -5.90 2.13
CA HIS A 110 0.72 -4.69 2.17
C HIS A 110 1.01 -3.83 3.42
N LEU A 111 1.00 -4.45 4.60
CA LEU A 111 1.28 -3.75 5.87
C LEU A 111 2.67 -3.13 5.88
N LYS A 112 3.66 -3.80 5.27
CA LYS A 112 5.04 -3.36 5.26
C LYS A 112 5.29 -2.23 4.26
N ASN A 113 4.82 -2.40 3.04
CA ASN A 113 5.26 -1.62 1.89
C ASN A 113 4.28 -0.52 1.50
N ASP A 114 2.98 -0.68 1.77
CA ASP A 114 1.98 0.33 1.41
C ASP A 114 1.54 1.15 2.63
N ILE A 115 1.32 0.50 3.78
CA ILE A 115 1.02 1.19 5.04
C ILE A 115 2.30 1.70 5.72
N GLY A 116 3.46 1.10 5.43
CA GLY A 116 4.74 1.52 6.00
C GLY A 116 4.94 1.11 7.46
N LEU A 117 4.28 0.04 7.92
CA LEU A 117 4.43 -0.42 9.30
C LEU A 117 5.81 -1.05 9.54
N SER A 118 6.36 -0.80 10.74
CA SER A 118 7.54 -1.51 11.22
C SER A 118 7.23 -2.98 11.54
N ASP A 119 8.26 -3.84 11.52
CA ASP A 119 8.10 -5.26 11.80
C ASP A 119 7.42 -5.53 13.15
N SER A 120 7.70 -4.71 14.17
CA SER A 120 7.08 -4.82 15.49
C SER A 120 5.59 -4.47 15.46
N GLN A 121 5.18 -3.45 14.70
CA GLN A 121 3.77 -3.09 14.52
C GLN A 121 3.01 -4.19 13.76
N ILE A 122 3.62 -4.75 12.71
CA ILE A 122 3.06 -5.88 11.95
C ILE A 122 2.85 -7.09 12.87
N ILE A 123 3.89 -7.49 13.61
CA ILE A 123 3.81 -8.59 14.58
C ILE A 123 2.70 -8.35 15.61
N LYS A 124 2.60 -7.14 16.16
CA LYS A 124 1.55 -6.79 17.13
C LYS A 124 0.15 -6.93 16.52
N SER A 125 -0.04 -6.49 15.28
CA SER A 125 -1.31 -6.63 14.55
C SER A 125 -1.68 -8.10 14.32
N LEU A 126 -0.73 -8.91 13.84
CA LEU A 126 -0.95 -10.32 13.54
C LEU A 126 -1.23 -11.14 14.81
N LYS A 127 -0.52 -10.85 15.91
CA LYS A 127 -0.81 -11.46 17.22
C LYS A 127 -2.20 -11.06 17.73
N LYS A 128 -2.61 -9.80 17.59
CA LYS A 128 -3.95 -9.33 18.01
C LYS A 128 -5.07 -10.04 17.24
N ARG A 129 -4.82 -10.37 15.97
CA ARG A 129 -5.76 -11.08 15.08
C ARG A 129 -5.65 -12.60 15.18
N ASP A 130 -4.84 -13.12 16.11
CA ASP A 130 -4.62 -14.56 16.32
C ASP A 130 -4.16 -15.33 15.06
N VAL A 131 -3.41 -14.66 14.18
CA VAL A 131 -3.02 -15.22 12.87
C VAL A 131 -1.90 -16.24 13.04
N ARG A 132 -2.01 -17.40 12.37
CA ARG A 132 -0.96 -18.43 12.33
C ARG A 132 0.32 -17.91 11.69
N THR A 133 1.46 -18.42 12.14
CA THR A 133 2.77 -18.07 11.56
C THR A 133 2.98 -18.77 10.22
N PRO A 134 3.89 -18.27 9.36
CA PRO A 134 4.14 -18.87 8.06
C PRO A 134 4.60 -20.33 8.14
N LEU A 135 5.49 -20.62 9.09
CA LEU A 135 5.93 -22.00 9.36
C LEU A 135 4.80 -22.88 9.90
N ALA A 136 3.85 -22.30 10.64
CA ALA A 136 2.73 -23.05 11.16
C ALA A 136 1.80 -23.49 10.03
N ILE A 137 1.49 -22.59 9.10
CA ILE A 137 0.72 -22.92 7.90
C ILE A 137 1.45 -23.98 7.07
N PHE A 138 2.75 -23.76 6.81
CA PHE A 138 3.56 -24.69 6.02
C PHE A 138 3.65 -26.11 6.61
N LEU A 139 3.71 -26.23 7.94
CA LEU A 139 3.79 -27.52 8.63
C LEU A 139 2.42 -28.05 9.09
N GLY A 140 1.31 -27.40 8.72
CA GLY A 140 -0.04 -27.81 9.13
C GLY A 140 -0.33 -27.74 10.63
N ASN A 141 0.31 -26.81 11.36
CA ASN A 141 0.15 -26.67 12.82
C ASN A 141 -0.48 -25.32 13.24
N GLU A 142 -0.66 -25.15 14.56
CA GLU A 142 -1.38 -24.03 15.20
C GLU A 142 -0.45 -22.93 15.75
N GLY A 143 0.82 -22.89 15.34
CA GLY A 143 1.81 -21.96 15.89
C GLY A 143 1.52 -20.48 15.59
N ARG A 144 1.31 -19.66 16.63
CA ARG A 144 0.99 -18.22 16.54
C ARG A 144 2.08 -17.28 17.10
N ASN A 145 3.23 -17.82 17.49
CA ASN A 145 4.30 -17.02 18.10
C ASN A 145 5.11 -16.24 17.06
N TRP A 146 4.60 -15.07 16.66
CA TRP A 146 5.24 -14.21 15.68
C TRP A 146 6.58 -13.60 16.12
N LYS A 147 7.58 -13.71 15.23
CA LYS A 147 8.94 -13.15 15.35
C LYS A 147 9.31 -12.37 14.07
N LYS A 148 10.30 -11.47 14.14
CA LYS A 148 10.78 -10.69 12.97
C LYS A 148 11.27 -11.58 11.82
N THR A 149 11.83 -12.75 12.14
CA THR A 149 12.27 -13.74 11.14
C THR A 149 11.12 -14.23 10.27
N HIS A 150 9.89 -14.30 10.78
CA HIS A 150 8.72 -14.71 9.99
C HIS A 150 8.37 -13.69 8.91
N ILE A 151 8.44 -12.39 9.23
CA ILE A 151 8.24 -11.31 8.25
C ILE A 151 9.28 -11.41 7.15
N LYS A 152 10.57 -11.54 7.51
CA LYS A 152 11.66 -11.65 6.54
C LYS A 152 11.50 -12.85 5.60
N ARG A 153 11.00 -13.97 6.12
CA ARG A 153 10.76 -15.19 5.33
C ARG A 153 9.58 -15.01 4.36
N LEU A 154 8.47 -14.43 4.82
CA LEU A 154 7.33 -14.14 3.93
C LEU A 154 7.72 -13.22 2.78
N LEU A 155 8.49 -12.17 3.07
CA LEU A 155 8.89 -11.17 2.08
C LEU A 155 10.09 -11.61 1.22
N ASN A 156 10.53 -12.87 1.33
CA ASN A 156 11.52 -13.45 0.45
C ASN A 156 10.79 -14.21 -0.67
N ASN A 157 10.80 -13.64 -1.87
CA ASN A 157 10.06 -14.16 -3.03
C ASN A 157 10.45 -15.60 -3.40
N ASP A 158 11.75 -15.93 -3.40
CA ASP A 158 12.20 -17.29 -3.77
C ASP A 158 11.75 -18.32 -2.72
N LEU A 159 11.82 -17.95 -1.44
CA LEU A 159 11.40 -18.82 -0.35
C LEU A 159 9.88 -19.03 -0.35
N ILE A 160 9.10 -17.96 -0.51
CA ILE A 160 7.64 -18.07 -0.48
C ILE A 160 7.13 -18.87 -1.68
N LEU A 161 7.67 -18.64 -2.88
CA LEU A 161 7.30 -19.42 -4.07
C LEU A 161 7.59 -20.90 -3.87
N ARG A 162 8.78 -21.24 -3.35
CA ARG A 162 9.13 -22.63 -3.05
C ARG A 162 8.18 -23.26 -2.03
N TRP A 163 7.82 -22.56 -0.96
CA TRP A 163 6.88 -23.09 0.04
C TRP A 163 5.49 -23.29 -0.52
N LEU A 164 5.01 -22.36 -1.36
CA LEU A 164 3.72 -22.49 -2.01
C LEU A 164 3.71 -23.72 -2.94
N SER A 165 4.73 -23.90 -3.79
CA SER A 165 4.84 -25.06 -4.67
C SER A 165 4.82 -26.39 -3.92
N ILE A 166 5.57 -26.51 -2.82
CA ILE A 166 5.56 -27.73 -2.00
C ILE A 166 4.16 -28.01 -1.44
N LEU A 167 3.47 -26.97 -0.95
CA LEU A 167 2.11 -27.13 -0.41
C LEU A 167 1.05 -27.51 -1.45
N ASP A 168 1.29 -27.27 -2.73
CA ASP A 168 0.40 -27.72 -3.81
C ASP A 168 0.82 -29.07 -4.39
N GLU A 169 2.08 -29.48 -4.22
CA GLU A 169 2.55 -30.83 -4.57
C GLU A 169 2.14 -31.90 -3.55
N ASP A 170 1.97 -31.51 -2.28
CA ASP A 170 1.63 -32.40 -1.16
C ASP A 170 0.10 -32.66 -1.00
N GLU A 171 -0.77 -32.04 -1.82
CA GLU A 171 -2.24 -32.16 -1.80
C GLU A 171 -2.81 -32.85 -3.05
#